data_AF-A0A849WP60-F1
#
_entry.id   AF-A0A849WP60-F1
#
_cell.length_a   1.000
_cell.length_b   1.000
_cell.length_c   1.000
_cell.angle_alpha   90.00
_cell.angle_beta   90.00
_cell.angle_gamma   90.00
#
_symmetry.space_group_name_H-M   'P 1'
#
loop_
_entity.id
_entity.type
_entity.pdbx_description
1 polymer ?
#
loop_
_entity_poly.entity_id
_entity_poly.type
_entity_poly.pdbx_seq_one_letter_code
_entity_poly.pdbx_strand_id
1 'polypeptide(L)'
;MLQFINNKNGKAIPFFQGKALCSFQRPLSEAQNWIKLFEIKNVSEFCILGAGGGYHIKYLHLLYPNKRITVIDCNLDLIEALSNEFKNSQIEFIHFDSVDIQTQFHPVKNIYKLLLEKMPTLMPFRPGWQGKEELYSNLLLKMTQREAKALQDQWKSMSLELDFNWNVLHEEKNFLTLKNLLNATDSFSSFDGKILHLFDEIIK
;
A
#
# COMPACT_ATOMS: atom_id res chain seq x y z
N MET A 1 1.53 -2.60 22.90
CA MET A 1 0.70 -1.55 23.51
C MET A 1 0.97 -0.25 22.79
N LEU A 2 -0.08 0.42 22.31
CA LEU A 2 -0.01 1.73 21.69
C LEU A 2 0.12 2.80 22.78
N GLN A 3 0.97 3.80 22.57
CA GLN A 3 1.15 4.93 23.49
C GLN A 3 1.16 6.23 22.71
N PHE A 4 0.49 7.27 23.21
CA PHE A 4 0.57 8.60 22.62
C PHE A 4 1.49 9.49 23.45
N ILE A 5 2.55 10.01 22.82
CA ILE A 5 3.53 10.88 23.47
C ILE A 5 3.47 12.25 22.79
N ASN A 6 3.32 13.31 23.59
CA ASN A 6 3.38 14.67 23.07
C ASN A 6 4.83 15.06 22.75
N ASN A 7 5.06 15.54 21.54
CA ASN A 7 6.34 16.13 21.19
C ASN A 7 6.47 17.56 21.78
N LYS A 8 7.64 18.18 21.58
CA LYS A 8 7.92 19.56 22.03
C LYS A 8 6.96 20.63 21.50
N ASN A 9 6.22 20.33 20.43
CA ASN A 9 5.24 21.23 19.80
C ASN A 9 3.79 20.91 20.25
N GLY A 10 3.61 20.07 21.28
CA GLY A 10 2.29 19.67 21.80
C GLY A 10 1.51 18.74 20.86
N LYS A 11 2.18 18.11 19.90
CA LYS A 11 1.55 17.17 18.96
C LYS A 11 1.61 15.75 19.55
N ALA A 12 0.47 15.08 19.62
CA ALA A 12 0.38 13.69 20.04
C ALA A 12 0.93 12.79 18.93
N ILE A 13 1.92 11.97 19.27
CA ILE A 13 2.57 11.04 18.34
C ILE A 13 2.34 9.61 18.86
N PRO A 14 1.74 8.71 18.08
CA PRO A 14 1.61 7.33 18.49
C PRO A 14 2.95 6.60 18.41
N PHE A 15 3.19 5.76 19.40
CA PHE A 15 4.31 4.85 19.53
C PHE A 15 3.80 3.42 19.66
N PHE A 16 4.45 2.51 18.96
CA PHE A 16 4.25 1.07 19.10
C PHE A 16 5.59 0.42 19.39
N GLN A 17 5.68 -0.33 20.49
CA GLN A 17 6.90 -1.04 20.91
C GLN A 17 8.15 -0.12 20.91
N GLY A 18 7.99 1.12 21.41
CA GLY A 18 9.09 2.09 21.51
C GLY A 18 9.47 2.82 20.21
N LYS A 19 8.80 2.51 19.09
CA LYS A 19 9.01 3.22 17.81
C LYS A 19 7.86 4.17 17.52
N ALA A 20 8.18 5.39 17.11
CA ALA A 20 7.17 6.36 16.67
C ALA A 20 6.58 5.92 15.32
N LEU A 21 5.27 6.04 15.16
CA LEU A 21 4.55 5.66 13.93
C LEU A 21 4.46 6.80 12.91
N CYS A 22 5.18 7.90 13.16
CA CYS A 22 5.47 9.00 12.25
C CYS A 22 6.64 9.79 12.84
N SER A 23 7.15 10.80 12.13
CA SER A 23 8.21 11.67 12.62
C SER A 23 7.81 12.34 13.93
N PHE A 24 8.50 11.99 15.02
CA PHE A 24 8.25 12.58 16.33
C PHE A 24 8.48 14.09 16.34
N GLN A 25 9.50 14.58 15.64
CA GLN A 25 9.87 16.00 15.64
C GLN A 25 9.11 16.82 14.60
N ARG A 26 8.86 16.27 13.40
CA ARG A 26 8.36 17.01 12.24
C ARG A 26 7.31 16.21 11.46
N PRO A 27 6.18 15.83 12.08
CA PRO A 27 5.17 14.97 11.45
C PRO A 27 4.51 15.63 10.21
N LEU A 28 4.33 16.95 10.22
CA LEU A 28 3.77 17.68 9.07
C LEU A 28 4.72 17.70 7.87
N SER A 29 6.02 17.88 8.10
CA SER A 29 7.01 17.87 7.02
C SER A 29 7.18 16.47 6.42
N GLU A 30 7.11 15.42 7.25
CA GLU A 30 7.07 14.03 6.78
C GLU A 30 5.83 13.80 5.90
N ALA A 31 4.65 14.20 6.35
CA ALA A 31 3.41 14.10 5.58
C ALA A 31 3.52 14.80 4.21
N GLN A 32 4.07 16.02 4.19
CA GLN A 32 4.27 16.79 2.95
C GLN A 32 5.23 16.09 1.98
N ASN A 33 6.33 15.55 2.48
CA ASN A 33 7.31 14.85 1.66
C ASN A 33 6.77 13.50 1.17
N TRP A 34 6.01 12.80 2.00
CA TRP A 34 5.41 11.53 1.65
C TRP A 34 4.41 11.65 0.50
N ILE A 35 3.51 12.65 0.51
CA ILE A 35 2.54 12.86 -0.59
C ILE A 35 3.24 13.09 -1.94
N LYS A 36 4.40 13.77 -1.94
CA LYS A 36 5.16 14.05 -3.16
C LYS A 36 5.74 12.80 -3.85
N LEU A 37 5.75 11.65 -3.17
CA LEU A 37 6.22 10.39 -3.74
C LEU A 37 5.19 9.76 -4.70
N PHE A 38 3.98 10.32 -4.78
CA PHE A 38 2.88 9.76 -5.55
C PHE A 38 2.44 10.69 -6.68
N GLU A 39 2.13 10.11 -7.83
CA GLU A 39 1.48 10.81 -8.92
C GLU A 39 -0.03 10.86 -8.68
N ILE A 40 -0.54 12.00 -8.22
CA ILE A 40 -1.93 12.15 -7.74
C ILE A 40 -2.87 12.71 -8.84
N LYS A 41 -2.41 12.75 -10.10
CA LYS A 41 -3.25 13.24 -11.20
C LYS A 41 -4.37 12.25 -11.50
N ASN A 42 -5.60 12.75 -11.62
CA ASN A 42 -6.80 11.98 -11.98
C ASN A 42 -7.21 10.87 -10.99
N VAL A 43 -6.74 10.92 -9.75
CA VAL A 43 -7.12 9.95 -8.72
C VAL A 43 -8.56 10.19 -8.24
N SER A 44 -9.39 9.14 -8.25
CA SER A 44 -10.77 9.17 -7.77
C SER A 44 -10.87 8.94 -6.24
N GLU A 45 -10.02 8.05 -5.72
CA GLU A 45 -10.00 7.60 -4.33
C GLU A 45 -8.57 7.20 -3.92
N PHE A 46 -8.23 7.43 -2.66
CA PHE A 46 -6.95 7.05 -2.08
C PHE A 46 -7.13 5.87 -1.13
N CYS A 47 -6.19 4.94 -1.14
CA CYS A 47 -6.12 3.87 -0.17
C CYS A 47 -4.74 3.86 0.51
N ILE A 48 -4.71 4.17 1.80
CA ILE A 48 -3.50 4.32 2.60
C ILE A 48 -3.26 3.04 3.39
N LEU A 49 -2.05 2.48 3.29
CA LEU A 49 -1.64 1.32 4.09
C LEU A 49 -0.74 1.77 5.24
N GLY A 50 -1.28 1.74 6.46
CA GLY A 50 -0.65 2.24 7.67
C GLY A 50 -1.20 3.63 8.06
N ALA A 51 -1.91 3.69 9.18
CA ALA A 51 -2.56 4.92 9.65
C ALA A 51 -1.57 5.88 10.33
N GLY A 52 -0.47 5.35 10.88
CA GLY A 52 0.61 6.15 11.47
C GLY A 52 0.11 7.12 12.54
N GLY A 53 0.58 8.36 12.50
CA GLY A 53 0.06 9.44 13.35
C GLY A 53 -1.11 10.23 12.78
N GLY A 54 -1.68 9.83 11.64
CA GLY A 54 -2.77 10.55 10.97
C GLY A 54 -2.41 11.87 10.29
N TYR A 55 -1.18 12.38 10.43
CA TYR A 55 -0.76 13.66 9.85
C TYR A 55 -0.76 13.65 8.31
N HIS A 56 -0.35 12.55 7.68
CA HIS A 56 -0.40 12.39 6.22
C HIS A 56 -1.83 12.26 5.72
N ILE A 57 -2.70 11.58 6.47
CA ILE A 57 -4.14 11.45 6.18
C ILE A 57 -4.78 12.84 6.21
N LYS A 58 -4.53 13.61 7.28
CA LYS A 58 -5.01 14.98 7.45
C LYS A 58 -4.52 15.89 6.32
N TYR A 59 -3.23 15.84 6.01
CA TYR A 59 -2.65 16.67 4.97
C TYR A 59 -3.20 16.31 3.58
N LEU A 60 -3.38 15.02 3.30
CA LEU A 60 -4.00 14.56 2.05
C LEU A 60 -5.46 15.03 1.93
N HIS A 61 -6.24 14.93 3.02
CA HIS A 61 -7.61 15.43 3.05
C HIS A 61 -7.68 16.95 2.85
N LEU A 62 -6.74 17.72 3.41
CA LEU A 62 -6.67 19.17 3.20
C LEU A 62 -6.39 19.54 1.74
N LEU A 63 -5.52 18.78 1.05
CA LEU A 63 -5.22 19.01 -0.37
C LEU A 63 -6.36 18.55 -1.29
N TYR A 64 -7.07 17.50 -0.90
CA TYR A 64 -8.09 16.85 -1.71
C TYR A 64 -9.39 16.60 -0.90
N PRO A 65 -10.08 17.68 -0.47
CA PRO A 65 -11.21 17.57 0.48
C PRO A 65 -12.42 16.79 -0.07
N ASN A 66 -12.54 16.70 -1.39
CA ASN A 66 -13.64 16.01 -2.07
C ASN A 66 -13.29 14.58 -2.50
N LYS A 67 -12.11 14.07 -2.15
CA LYS A 67 -11.69 12.71 -2.49
C LYS A 67 -11.94 11.79 -1.30
N ARG A 68 -12.42 10.58 -1.60
CA ARG A 68 -12.54 9.51 -0.61
C ARG A 68 -11.14 9.02 -0.24
N ILE A 69 -10.93 8.80 1.05
CA ILE A 69 -9.68 8.25 1.58
C ILE A 69 -10.05 7.05 2.45
N THR A 70 -9.57 5.88 2.09
CA THR A 70 -9.66 4.67 2.90
C THR A 70 -8.30 4.42 3.55
N VAL A 71 -8.28 4.14 4.84
CA VAL A 71 -7.06 3.93 5.64
C VAL A 71 -7.13 2.55 6.25
N ILE A 72 -6.15 1.71 5.95
CA ILE A 72 -6.09 0.33 6.40
C ILE A 72 -4.96 0.19 7.43
N ASP A 73 -5.29 -0.27 8.64
CA ASP A 73 -4.32 -0.53 9.69
C ASP A 73 -4.71 -1.76 10.54
N CYS A 74 -3.72 -2.47 11.08
CA CYS A 74 -3.91 -3.67 11.90
C CYS A 74 -4.01 -3.42 13.41
N ASN A 75 -3.98 -2.15 13.82
CA ASN A 75 -4.05 -1.77 15.23
C ASN A 75 -5.40 -1.12 15.52
N LEU A 76 -6.27 -1.88 16.17
CA LEU A 76 -7.62 -1.44 16.48
C LEU A 76 -7.64 -0.15 17.33
N ASP A 77 -6.81 -0.07 18.37
CA ASP A 77 -6.74 1.12 19.24
C ASP A 77 -6.39 2.39 18.44
N LEU A 78 -5.48 2.26 17.46
CA LEU A 78 -5.08 3.37 16.59
C LEU A 78 -6.21 3.75 15.63
N ILE A 79 -6.88 2.76 15.05
CA ILE A 79 -8.03 2.94 14.16
C ILE A 79 -9.15 3.67 14.90
N GLU A 80 -9.48 3.27 16.13
CA GLU A 80 -10.52 3.91 16.93
C GLU A 80 -10.15 5.35 17.31
N ALA A 81 -8.91 5.58 17.73
CA ALA A 81 -8.42 6.92 18.08
C ALA A 81 -8.53 7.89 16.88
N LEU A 82 -8.08 7.45 15.71
CA LEU A 82 -8.11 8.28 14.50
C LEU A 82 -9.55 8.41 13.95
N SER A 83 -10.35 7.35 13.95
CA SER A 83 -11.75 7.43 13.52
C SER A 83 -12.54 8.47 14.30
N ASN A 84 -12.27 8.60 15.60
CA ASN A 84 -12.85 9.64 16.44
C ASN A 84 -12.32 11.05 16.08
N GLU A 85 -11.03 11.21 15.82
CA GLU A 85 -10.45 12.49 15.35
C GLU A 85 -11.06 12.94 14.01
N PHE A 86 -11.36 11.99 13.13
CA PHE A 86 -11.82 12.21 11.75
C PHE A 86 -13.33 12.03 11.55
N LYS A 87 -14.13 11.92 12.62
CA LYS A 87 -15.57 11.53 12.57
C LYS A 87 -16.45 12.30 11.58
N ASN A 88 -16.10 13.56 11.28
CA ASN A 88 -16.86 14.43 10.37
C ASN A 88 -16.21 14.58 8.98
N SER A 89 -15.31 13.68 8.60
CA SER A 89 -14.61 13.68 7.31
C SER A 89 -15.05 12.51 6.43
N GLN A 90 -14.74 12.58 5.13
CA GLN A 90 -14.98 11.49 4.17
C GLN A 90 -13.88 10.42 4.22
N ILE A 91 -13.32 10.18 5.40
CA ILE A 91 -12.22 9.24 5.62
C ILE A 91 -12.78 7.97 6.27
N GLU A 92 -12.58 6.85 5.61
CA GLU A 92 -12.96 5.53 6.11
C GLU A 92 -11.73 4.86 6.71
N PHE A 93 -11.87 4.32 7.92
CA PHE A 93 -10.83 3.54 8.59
C PHE A 93 -11.25 2.08 8.63
N ILE A 94 -10.38 1.21 8.15
CA ILE A 94 -10.59 -0.24 8.10
C ILE A 94 -9.53 -0.89 8.97
N HIS A 95 -9.98 -1.55 10.02
CA HIS A 95 -9.16 -2.49 10.76
C HIS A 95 -9.04 -3.80 9.97
N PHE A 96 -7.83 -4.35 9.87
CA PHE A 96 -7.61 -5.69 9.33
C PHE A 96 -6.82 -6.54 10.32
N ASP A 97 -7.29 -7.76 10.61
CA ASP A 97 -6.53 -8.68 11.45
C ASP A 97 -5.54 -9.49 10.59
N SER A 98 -4.36 -9.73 11.15
CA SER A 98 -3.38 -10.69 10.65
C SER A 98 -3.95 -12.11 10.46
N VAL A 99 -4.94 -12.51 11.26
CA VAL A 99 -5.61 -13.82 11.15
C VAL A 99 -6.52 -13.91 9.89
N ASP A 100 -7.06 -12.77 9.44
CA ASP A 100 -7.95 -12.69 8.28
C ASP A 100 -7.24 -12.94 6.94
N ILE A 101 -5.92 -12.71 6.87
CA ILE A 101 -5.16 -12.87 5.62
C ILE A 101 -4.98 -14.35 5.24
N GLN A 102 -5.08 -15.28 6.22
CA GLN A 102 -4.88 -16.71 5.99
C GLN A 102 -6.17 -17.55 6.09
N THR A 103 -7.16 -17.14 6.88
CA THR A 103 -8.28 -18.04 7.22
C THR A 103 -9.69 -17.49 6.93
N GLN A 104 -9.88 -16.17 6.88
CA GLN A 104 -11.19 -15.57 6.64
C GLN A 104 -11.09 -14.35 5.74
N PHE A 105 -11.39 -14.57 4.46
CA PHE A 105 -11.43 -13.56 3.40
C PHE A 105 -12.47 -12.45 3.60
N HIS A 106 -13.06 -12.21 4.79
CA HIS A 106 -14.19 -11.30 4.92
C HIS A 106 -13.83 -9.79 4.87
N PRO A 107 -12.82 -9.28 5.62
CA PRO A 107 -12.34 -7.91 5.44
C PRO A 107 -11.56 -7.75 4.13
N VAL A 108 -10.85 -8.82 3.71
CA VAL A 108 -10.20 -8.88 2.39
C VAL A 108 -11.23 -8.80 1.27
N LYS A 109 -12.46 -9.29 1.42
CA LYS A 109 -13.52 -9.15 0.40
C LYS A 109 -13.91 -7.70 0.17
N ASN A 110 -13.96 -6.89 1.23
CA ASN A 110 -14.24 -5.46 1.12
C ASN A 110 -13.06 -4.72 0.48
N ILE A 111 -11.83 -5.10 0.84
CA ILE A 111 -10.61 -4.58 0.22
C ILE A 111 -10.55 -4.97 -1.27
N TYR A 112 -10.84 -6.23 -1.60
CA TYR A 112 -10.83 -6.74 -2.98
C TYR A 112 -11.94 -6.13 -3.82
N LYS A 113 -13.13 -5.93 -3.25
CA LYS A 113 -14.23 -5.18 -3.87
C LYS A 113 -13.83 -3.72 -4.12
N LEU A 114 -13.23 -3.06 -3.14
CA LEU A 114 -12.70 -1.69 -3.29
C LEU A 114 -11.71 -1.60 -4.46
N LEU A 115 -10.80 -2.58 -4.55
CA LEU A 115 -9.79 -2.62 -5.61
C LEU A 115 -10.38 -2.88 -6.99
N LEU A 116 -11.23 -3.90 -7.11
CA LEU A 116 -11.85 -4.28 -8.39
C LEU A 116 -12.82 -3.23 -8.91
N GLU A 117 -13.57 -2.55 -8.04
CA GLU A 117 -14.62 -1.62 -8.47
C GLU A 117 -14.09 -0.20 -8.72
N LYS A 118 -13.01 0.21 -8.04
CA LYS A 118 -12.62 1.63 -7.98
C LYS A 118 -11.17 1.93 -8.33
N MET A 119 -10.28 0.93 -8.33
CA MET A 119 -8.84 1.09 -8.59
C MET A 119 -8.23 2.31 -7.86
N PRO A 120 -8.28 2.36 -6.51
CA PRO A 120 -7.76 3.50 -5.76
C PRO A 120 -6.25 3.62 -5.90
N THR A 121 -5.71 4.82 -5.74
CA THR A 121 -4.26 5.00 -5.63
C THR A 121 -3.78 4.46 -4.28
N LEU A 122 -2.94 3.42 -4.34
CA LEU A 122 -2.38 2.77 -3.16
C LEU A 122 -1.16 3.52 -2.64
N MET A 123 -1.22 3.93 -1.37
CA MET A 123 -0.24 4.80 -0.74
C MET A 123 0.30 4.15 0.55
N PRO A 124 1.41 3.40 0.49
CA PRO A 124 2.01 2.82 1.68
C PRO A 124 2.68 3.89 2.56
N PHE A 125 2.33 3.91 3.85
CA PHE A 125 2.98 4.73 4.86
C PHE A 125 3.73 3.85 5.86
N ARG A 126 4.98 3.51 5.52
CA ARG A 126 5.80 2.54 6.25
C ARG A 126 5.98 2.82 7.75
N PRO A 127 6.10 4.06 8.24
CA PRO A 127 6.15 4.30 9.69
C PRO A 127 4.91 3.77 10.43
N GLY A 128 3.75 3.74 9.78
CA GLY A 128 2.51 3.19 10.31
C GLY A 128 2.45 1.66 10.36
N TRP A 129 3.43 0.95 9.81
CA TRP A 129 3.40 -0.52 9.71
C TRP A 129 3.74 -1.25 11.01
N GLN A 130 4.18 -0.54 12.05
CA GLN A 130 4.33 -1.06 13.41
C GLN A 130 5.25 -2.30 13.50
N GLY A 131 6.28 -2.38 12.64
CA GLY A 131 7.20 -3.54 12.61
C GLY A 131 6.61 -4.80 11.97
N LYS A 132 5.50 -4.68 11.23
CA LYS A 132 4.85 -5.76 10.47
C LYS A 132 5.08 -5.58 8.96
N GLU A 133 6.32 -5.29 8.56
CA GLU A 133 6.64 -4.93 7.17
C GLU A 133 6.26 -6.04 6.18
N GLU A 134 6.45 -7.30 6.55
CA GLU A 134 6.07 -8.45 5.72
C GLU A 134 4.55 -8.50 5.48
N LEU A 135 3.76 -8.30 6.54
CA LEU A 135 2.29 -8.32 6.45
C LEU A 135 1.76 -7.24 5.49
N TYR A 136 2.23 -6.00 5.65
CA TYR A 136 1.81 -4.88 4.82
C TYR A 136 2.36 -4.99 3.39
N SER A 137 3.55 -5.56 3.21
CA SER A 137 4.10 -5.82 1.88
C SER A 137 3.27 -6.87 1.13
N ASN A 138 2.91 -7.96 1.81
CA ASN A 138 2.05 -9.00 1.25
C ASN A 138 0.66 -8.46 0.91
N LEU A 139 0.10 -7.61 1.78
CA LEU A 139 -1.15 -6.93 1.50
C LEU A 139 -1.01 -6.04 0.25
N LEU A 140 0.02 -5.19 0.18
CA LEU A 140 0.27 -4.34 -0.98
C LEU A 140 0.42 -5.14 -2.28
N LEU A 141 1.11 -6.28 -2.26
CA LEU A 141 1.27 -7.17 -3.42
C LEU A 141 -0.08 -7.74 -3.88
N LYS A 142 -0.88 -8.27 -2.94
CA LYS A 142 -2.25 -8.74 -3.21
C LYS A 142 -3.12 -7.64 -3.80
N MET A 143 -3.04 -6.44 -3.22
CA MET A 143 -3.86 -5.30 -3.63
C MET A 143 -3.47 -4.75 -4.99
N THR A 144 -2.20 -4.84 -5.37
CA THR A 144 -1.68 -4.43 -6.68
C THR A 144 -1.67 -5.57 -7.71
N GLN A 145 -2.13 -6.77 -7.34
CA GLN A 145 -2.02 -7.99 -8.15
C GLN A 145 -0.58 -8.30 -8.61
N ARG A 146 0.43 -7.85 -7.86
CA ARG A 146 1.86 -8.05 -8.17
C ARG A 146 2.46 -9.30 -7.52
N GLU A 147 1.62 -10.19 -6.99
CA GLU A 147 2.06 -11.51 -6.55
C GLU A 147 2.63 -12.27 -7.76
N ALA A 148 3.74 -12.99 -7.58
CA ALA A 148 4.39 -13.70 -8.69
C ALA A 148 3.44 -14.67 -9.41
N LYS A 149 2.55 -15.32 -8.64
CA LYS A 149 1.51 -16.20 -9.17
C LYS A 149 0.43 -15.47 -9.97
N ALA A 150 -0.03 -14.31 -9.51
CA ALA A 150 -1.04 -13.52 -10.24
C ALA A 150 -0.49 -13.03 -11.58
N LEU A 151 0.77 -12.56 -11.58
CA LEU A 151 1.48 -12.19 -12.81
C LEU A 151 1.70 -13.40 -13.73
N GLN A 152 2.04 -14.57 -13.17
CA GLN A 152 2.17 -15.82 -13.94
C GLN A 152 0.83 -16.23 -14.59
N ASP A 153 -0.27 -16.14 -13.85
CA ASP A 153 -1.61 -16.52 -14.34
C ASP A 153 -2.09 -15.55 -15.42
N GLN A 154 -1.89 -14.24 -15.25
CA GLN A 154 -2.13 -13.23 -16.29
C GLN A 154 -1.25 -13.47 -17.53
N TRP A 155 0.04 -13.74 -17.34
CA TRP A 155 0.98 -14.02 -18.42
C TRP A 155 0.56 -15.21 -19.28
N LYS A 156 0.18 -16.33 -18.64
CA LYS A 156 -0.35 -17.51 -19.32
C LYS A 156 -1.63 -17.20 -20.10
N SER A 157 -2.49 -16.33 -19.57
CA SER A 157 -3.74 -15.95 -20.24
C SER A 157 -3.51 -15.08 -21.49
N MET A 158 -2.42 -14.30 -21.53
CA MET A 158 -2.07 -13.43 -22.65
C MET A 158 -1.46 -14.19 -23.86
N SER A 159 -1.28 -15.51 -23.77
CA SER A 159 -0.75 -16.35 -24.86
C SER A 159 0.56 -15.84 -25.47
N LEU A 160 1.42 -15.24 -24.64
CA LEU A 160 2.70 -14.68 -25.09
C LEU A 160 3.73 -15.79 -25.27
N GLU A 161 4.35 -15.88 -26.46
CA GLU A 161 5.41 -16.83 -26.85
C GLU A 161 6.77 -16.51 -26.20
N LEU A 162 6.80 -16.29 -24.89
CA LEU A 162 8.03 -16.09 -24.13
C LEU A 162 8.06 -17.08 -22.97
N ASP A 163 9.02 -18.01 -23.02
CA ASP A 163 9.29 -18.95 -21.94
C ASP A 163 9.99 -18.21 -20.80
N PHE A 164 9.27 -18.05 -19.68
CA PHE A 164 9.80 -17.51 -18.43
C PHE A 164 10.12 -18.64 -17.46
N ASN A 165 11.31 -18.62 -16.89
CA ASN A 165 11.65 -19.46 -15.75
C ASN A 165 11.14 -18.82 -14.45
N TRP A 166 9.85 -19.01 -14.18
CA TRP A 166 9.16 -18.48 -12.99
C TRP A 166 9.79 -18.93 -11.67
N ASN A 167 10.51 -20.05 -11.66
CA ASN A 167 11.19 -20.56 -10.46
C ASN A 167 12.39 -19.70 -10.03
N VAL A 168 12.89 -18.83 -10.92
CA VAL A 168 13.98 -17.86 -10.66
C VAL A 168 13.46 -16.57 -10.03
N LEU A 169 12.14 -16.34 -10.11
CA LEU A 169 11.48 -15.22 -9.42
C LEU A 169 11.36 -15.54 -7.94
N HIS A 170 12.47 -15.37 -7.22
CA HIS A 170 12.41 -15.30 -5.77
C HIS A 170 11.74 -13.97 -5.38
N GLU A 171 10.64 -14.07 -4.63
CA GLU A 171 10.07 -12.94 -3.90
C GLU A 171 11.10 -12.49 -2.83
N GLU A 172 12.15 -11.79 -3.25
CA GLU A 172 12.97 -11.06 -2.29
C GLU A 172 12.11 -9.94 -1.67
N LYS A 173 12.54 -9.45 -0.51
CA LYS A 173 11.89 -8.39 0.28
C LYS A 173 11.54 -7.09 -0.49
N ASN A 174 11.96 -6.97 -1.74
CA ASN A 174 11.62 -5.89 -2.65
C ASN A 174 10.93 -6.48 -3.88
N PHE A 175 9.78 -5.87 -4.22
CA PHE A 175 8.95 -6.04 -5.41
C PHE A 175 9.60 -6.72 -6.62
N LEU A 176 8.82 -7.48 -7.40
CA LEU A 176 9.19 -7.84 -8.76
C LEU A 176 9.51 -6.57 -9.55
N THR A 177 10.80 -6.34 -9.78
CA THR A 177 11.29 -5.25 -10.61
C THR A 177 11.43 -5.75 -12.05
N LEU A 178 11.48 -4.82 -13.01
CA LEU A 178 11.81 -5.13 -14.41
C LEU A 178 13.09 -6.00 -14.50
N LYS A 179 14.04 -5.81 -13.58
CA LYS A 179 15.29 -6.57 -13.45
C LYS A 179 15.07 -8.03 -13.03
N ASN A 180 14.09 -8.32 -12.18
CA ASN A 180 13.78 -9.71 -11.80
C ASN A 180 13.19 -10.48 -12.99
N LEU A 181 12.40 -9.82 -13.82
CA LEU A 181 11.82 -10.41 -15.03
C LEU A 181 12.86 -10.58 -16.15
N LEU A 182 13.78 -9.63 -16.30
CA LEU A 182 14.95 -9.76 -17.21
C LEU A 182 15.81 -10.99 -16.87
N ASN A 183 15.96 -11.30 -15.59
CA ASN A 183 16.70 -12.49 -15.14
C ASN A 183 15.92 -13.80 -15.33
N ALA A 184 14.60 -13.72 -15.54
CA ALA A 184 13.72 -14.88 -15.68
C ALA A 184 13.45 -15.26 -17.15
N THR A 185 13.99 -14.52 -18.12
CA THR A 185 13.84 -14.82 -19.55
C THR A 185 15.10 -15.38 -20.18
N ASP A 186 14.96 -16.49 -20.90
CA ASP A 186 16.09 -17.17 -21.55
C ASP A 186 16.54 -16.51 -22.88
N SER A 187 15.84 -15.48 -23.39
CA SER A 187 16.21 -14.81 -24.64
C SER A 187 16.30 -13.28 -24.49
N PHE A 188 17.53 -12.77 -24.44
CA PHE A 188 17.82 -11.33 -24.45
C PHE A 188 17.49 -10.64 -25.79
N SER A 189 17.20 -11.38 -26.87
CA SER A 189 17.11 -10.86 -28.23
C SER A 189 15.71 -10.40 -28.68
N SER A 190 14.66 -10.62 -27.89
CA SER A 190 13.27 -10.29 -28.25
C SER A 190 12.59 -9.27 -27.32
N PHE A 191 13.36 -8.68 -26.38
CA PHE A 191 12.82 -8.08 -25.17
C PHE A 191 12.36 -6.61 -25.29
N ASP A 192 12.84 -5.85 -26.28
CA ASP A 192 12.80 -4.38 -26.19
C ASP A 192 11.47 -3.70 -26.60
N GLY A 193 10.57 -4.38 -27.32
CA GLY A 193 9.32 -3.76 -27.80
C GLY A 193 8.05 -4.26 -27.12
N LYS A 194 7.92 -5.59 -26.99
CA LYS A 194 6.67 -6.23 -26.54
C LYS A 194 6.48 -6.17 -25.02
N ILE A 195 7.55 -6.26 -24.24
CA ILE A 195 7.51 -6.23 -22.77
C ILE A 195 7.14 -4.83 -22.26
N LEU A 196 7.71 -3.76 -22.82
CA LEU A 196 7.38 -2.38 -22.43
C LEU A 196 5.91 -2.07 -22.71
N HIS A 197 5.39 -2.49 -23.86
CA HIS A 197 3.96 -2.35 -24.19
C HIS A 197 3.07 -3.18 -23.24
N LEU A 198 3.53 -4.37 -22.83
CA LEU A 198 2.83 -5.20 -21.86
C LEU A 198 2.79 -4.56 -20.47
N PHE A 199 3.89 -3.94 -20.04
CA PHE A 199 3.95 -3.20 -18.78
C PHE A 199 3.02 -2.00 -18.81
N ASP A 200 2.97 -1.26 -19.91
CA ASP A 200 2.01 -0.17 -20.08
C ASP A 200 0.55 -0.65 -20.08
N GLU A 201 0.28 -1.91 -20.46
CA GLU A 201 -1.06 -2.51 -20.38
C GLU A 201 -1.38 -3.10 -19.00
N ILE A 202 -0.41 -3.66 -18.28
CA ILE A 202 -0.57 -4.23 -16.93
C ILE A 202 -0.56 -3.14 -15.84
N ILE A 203 0.11 -2.00 -16.09
CA ILE A 203 0.20 -0.86 -15.14
C ILE A 203 -0.95 0.14 -15.33
N LYS A 204 -1.74 0.06 -16.41
CA LYS A 204 -2.98 0.83 -16.57
C LYS A 204 -4.11 0.33 -15.67
#